data_AF-A0A1G0I727-F1
#
_entry.id   AF-A0A1G0I727-F1
#
_cell.length_a   1.000
_cell.length_b   1.000
_cell.length_c   1.000
_cell.angle_alpha   90.00
_cell.angle_beta   90.00
_cell.angle_gamma   90.00
#
_symmetry.space_group_name_H-M   'P 1'
#
loop_
_entity.id
_entity.type
_entity.pdbx_description
1 polymer ?
#
loop_
_entity_poly.entity_id
_entity_poly.type
_entity_poly.pdbx_seq_one_letter_code
_entity_poly.pdbx_strand_id
1 'polypeptide(L)' 'MQNAAPAATPAAPSAQEQALQYALAKQVPDMARGFAIHTNYGDITIPPGWMAERIQRHVERLLQVELMATPEGAV' A
#
# COMPACT_ATOMS: atom_id res chain seq x y z
N MET A 1 -16.75 40.75 -10.92
CA MET A 1 -16.84 39.54 -11.75
C MET A 1 -15.87 38.53 -11.18
N GLN A 2 -16.36 37.56 -10.40
CA GLN A 2 -15.53 36.54 -9.75
C GLN A 2 -15.34 35.39 -10.75
N ASN A 3 -14.12 35.18 -11.23
CA ASN A 3 -13.80 34.02 -12.08
C ASN A 3 -13.88 32.74 -11.24
N ALA A 4 -14.76 31.84 -11.62
CA ALA A 4 -14.82 30.49 -11.09
C ALA A 4 -13.61 29.70 -11.60
N ALA A 5 -12.78 29.19 -10.68
CA ALA A 5 -11.75 28.22 -10.99
C ALA A 5 -12.41 26.92 -11.49
N PRO A 6 -11.88 26.26 -12.55
CA PRO A 6 -12.45 25.02 -13.02
C PRO A 6 -12.22 23.93 -11.96
N ALA A 7 -13.28 23.17 -11.67
CA ALA A 7 -13.19 21.98 -10.83
C ALA A 7 -12.15 21.02 -11.44
N ALA A 8 -11.06 20.79 -10.71
CA ALA A 8 -10.07 19.80 -11.09
C ALA A 8 -10.76 18.45 -11.26
N THR A 9 -10.69 17.91 -12.48
CA THR A 9 -11.00 16.51 -12.76
C THR A 9 -10.09 15.66 -11.87
N PRO A 10 -10.56 14.62 -11.17
CA PRO A 10 -9.66 13.79 -10.38
C PRO A 10 -8.62 13.19 -11.33
N ALA A 11 -7.35 13.48 -11.06
CA ALA A 11 -6.25 12.94 -11.84
C ALA A 11 -6.30 11.40 -11.73
N ALA A 12 -5.97 10.70 -12.82
CA ALA A 12 -5.82 9.25 -12.74
C ALA A 12 -4.74 8.92 -11.69
N PRO A 13 -4.93 7.86 -10.86
CA PRO A 13 -3.98 7.51 -9.83
C PRO A 13 -2.60 7.23 -10.44
N SER A 14 -1.55 7.75 -9.80
CA SER A 14 -0.15 7.50 -10.16
C SER A 14 0.19 6.00 -10.07
N ALA A 15 1.28 5.59 -10.72
CA ALA A 15 1.74 4.20 -10.67
C ALA A 15 2.04 3.74 -9.23
N GLN A 16 2.53 4.65 -8.38
CA GLN A 16 2.79 4.38 -6.96
C GLN A 16 1.49 4.16 -6.19
N GLU A 17 0.48 5.01 -6.37
CA GLU A 17 -0.84 4.82 -5.74
C GLU A 17 -1.50 3.52 -6.19
N GLN A 18 -1.41 3.17 -7.48
CA GLN A 18 -1.92 1.90 -7.98
C GLN A 18 -1.21 0.69 -7.34
N ALA A 19 0.11 0.77 -7.14
CA ALA A 19 0.87 -0.27 -6.47
C ALA A 19 0.46 -0.43 -4.99
N LEU A 20 0.30 0.69 -4.28
CA LEU A 20 -0.15 0.69 -2.88
C LEU A 20 -1.57 0.13 -2.74
N GLN A 21 -2.49 0.55 -3.63
CA GLN A 21 -3.86 0.02 -3.68
C GLN A 21 -3.86 -1.48 -3.97
N TYR A 22 -3.04 -1.95 -4.91
CA TYR A 22 -2.91 -3.37 -5.21
C TYR A 22 -2.36 -4.16 -4.02
N ALA A 23 -1.31 -3.65 -3.37
CA ALA A 23 -0.72 -4.28 -2.20
C ALA A 23 -1.74 -4.43 -1.06
N LEU A 24 -2.47 -3.35 -0.75
CA LEU A 24 -3.53 -3.35 0.26
C LEU A 24 -4.69 -4.31 -0.09
N ALA A 25 -5.08 -4.39 -1.37
CA ALA A 25 -6.22 -5.20 -1.80
C ALA A 25 -5.90 -6.69 -1.95
N LYS A 26 -4.65 -7.05 -2.26
CA LYS A 26 -4.27 -8.41 -2.65
C LYS A 26 -3.16 -9.00 -1.79
N GLN A 27 -2.03 -8.30 -1.69
CA GLN A 27 -0.84 -8.86 -1.06
C GLN A 27 -0.98 -8.91 0.47
N VAL A 28 -1.47 -7.83 1.08
CA VAL A 28 -1.64 -7.74 2.54
C VAL A 28 -2.62 -8.81 3.06
N PRO A 29 -3.83 -9.01 2.48
CA PRO A 29 -4.71 -10.09 2.90
C PRO A 29 -4.08 -11.49 2.76
N ASP A 30 -3.25 -11.70 1.74
CA ASP A 30 -2.61 -13.01 1.49
C ASP A 30 -1.54 -13.33 2.54
N MET A 31 -0.94 -12.33 3.18
CA MET A 31 0.04 -12.52 4.26
C MET A 31 -0.47 -13.40 5.40
N ALA A 32 -1.78 -13.46 5.65
CA ALA A 32 -2.38 -14.34 6.65
C ALA A 32 -2.06 -15.84 6.41
N ARG A 33 -1.78 -16.21 5.15
CA ARG A 33 -1.43 -17.58 4.73
C ARG A 33 0.05 -17.90 4.91
N GLY A 34 0.83 -16.96 5.44
CA GLY A 34 2.28 -17.00 5.50
C GLY A 34 2.91 -16.29 4.30
N PHE A 35 4.13 -15.81 4.48
CA PHE A 35 4.89 -15.07 3.47
C PHE A 35 6.39 -15.17 3.74
N ALA A 36 7.20 -14.78 2.77
CA ALA A 36 8.64 -14.65 2.94
C ALA A 36 9.03 -13.17 2.95
N ILE A 37 9.97 -12.81 3.82
CA ILE A 37 10.67 -11.53 3.75
C ILE A 37 11.99 -11.77 3.03
N HIS A 38 12.11 -11.25 1.82
CA HIS A 38 13.35 -11.29 1.05
C HIS A 38 14.35 -10.29 1.61
N THR A 39 15.57 -10.75 1.91
CA THR A 39 16.69 -9.92 2.32
C THR A 39 17.90 -10.19 1.43
N ASN A 40 18.91 -9.33 1.46
CA ASN A 40 20.17 -9.58 0.76
C ASN A 40 20.92 -10.83 1.27
N TYR A 41 20.51 -11.38 2.41
CA TYR A 41 21.07 -12.61 3.00
C TYR A 41 20.19 -13.85 2.76
N GLY A 42 19.11 -13.71 1.99
CA GLY A 42 18.11 -14.76 1.75
C GLY A 42 16.79 -14.49 2.45
N ASP A 43 15.98 -15.53 2.57
CA ASP A 43 14.56 -15.40 2.90
C ASP A 43 14.27 -15.76 4.35
N ILE A 44 13.51 -14.90 5.02
CA ILE A 44 12.90 -15.21 6.32
C ILE A 44 11.49 -15.69 6.08
N THR A 45 11.23 -16.98 6.32
CA THR A 45 9.88 -17.55 6.18
C THR A 45 9.05 -17.25 7.41
N ILE A 46 7.90 -16.61 7.19
CA ILE A 46 6.86 -16.37 8.19
C ILE A 46 5.72 -17.35 7.92
N PRO A 47 5.57 -18.44 8.71
CA PRO A 47 4.47 -19.37 8.52
C PRO A 47 3.12 -18.72 8.89
N PRO A 48 2.00 -19.25 8.37
CA PRO A 48 0.67 -18.80 8.79
C PRO A 48 0.49 -18.93 10.31
N GLY A 49 -0.21 -17.96 10.90
CA GLY A 49 -0.53 -17.91 12.32
C GLY A 49 -0.40 -16.51 12.92
N TRP A 50 -0.38 -16.45 14.25
CA TRP A 50 -0.48 -15.19 15.01
C TRP A 50 0.57 -14.14 14.60
N MET A 51 1.78 -14.57 14.25
CA MET A 51 2.86 -13.69 13.83
C MET A 51 2.58 -13.08 12.46
N ALA A 52 2.14 -13.90 11.49
CA ALA A 52 1.77 -13.45 10.16
C ALA A 52 0.62 -12.43 10.21
N GLU A 53 -0.41 -12.72 10.99
CA GLU A 53 -1.55 -11.81 11.18
C GLU A 53 -1.14 -10.49 11.86
N ARG A 54 -0.22 -10.55 12.82
CA ARG A 54 0.28 -9.35 13.49
C ARG A 54 1.07 -8.46 12.53
N ILE A 55 1.93 -9.05 11.71
CA ILE A 55 2.71 -8.32 10.71
C ILE A 55 1.78 -7.76 9.63
N GLN A 56 0.83 -8.56 9.13
CA GLN A 56 -0.20 -8.11 8.19
C GLN A 56 -0.88 -6.82 8.68
N ARG A 57 -1.43 -6.81 9.90
CA ARG A 57 -2.12 -5.63 10.45
C ARG A 57 -1.21 -4.42 10.57
N HIS A 58 0.08 -4.64 10.79
CA HIS A 58 1.05 -3.55 10.85
C HIS A 58 1.33 -2.99 9.46
N VAL A 59 1.61 -3.86 8.48
CA VAL A 59 1.86 -3.48 7.08
C VAL A 59 0.64 -2.78 6.49
N GLU A 60 -0.57 -3.28 6.74
CA GLU A 60 -1.82 -2.64 6.31
C GLU A 60 -1.88 -1.16 6.74
N ARG A 61 -1.63 -0.88 8.02
CA ARG A 61 -1.65 0.49 8.54
C ARG A 61 -0.56 1.36 7.91
N LEU A 62 0.65 0.82 7.73
CA LEU A 62 1.76 1.56 7.13
C LEU A 62 1.44 1.94 5.68
N LEU A 63 0.91 1.00 4.88
CA LEU A 63 0.56 1.26 3.49
C LEU A 63 -0.65 2.19 3.35
N GLN A 64 -1.61 2.17 4.29
CA GLN A 64 -2.69 3.16 4.32
C GLN A 64 -2.16 4.56 4.59
N VAL A 65 -1.24 4.72 5.54
CA VAL A 65 -0.59 6.01 5.82
C VAL A 65 0.18 6.50 4.60
N GLU A 66 0.95 5.63 3.94
CA GLU A 66 1.69 5.98 2.71
C GLU A 66 0.75 6.40 1.58
N LEU A 67 -0.36 5.67 1.38
CA LEU A 67 -1.35 5.99 0.36
C LEU A 67 -2.01 7.36 0.63
N MET A 68 -2.27 7.70 1.90
CA MET A 68 -2.82 9.01 2.28
C MET A 68 -1.78 10.13 2.19
N ALA A 69 -0.49 9.81 2.34
CA ALA A 69 0.61 10.75 2.26
C ALA A 69 1.11 10.98 0.83
N THR A 70 0.73 10.12 -0.12
CA THR A 70 1.09 10.26 -1.53
C THR A 70 0.35 11.47 -2.11
N PRO A 71 1.05 12.59 -2.43
CA PRO A 71 0.41 13.72 -3.07
C PRO A 71 0.13 13.36 -4.54
N GLU A 72 -1.08 13.68 -5.03
CA GLU A 72 -1.41 13.60 -6.45
C GLU A 72 -0.32 14.31 -7.28
N GLY A 73 0.50 13.55 -8.02
CA GLY A 73 1.38 14.09 -9.06
C GLY A 73 2.81 14.47 -8.65
N ALA A 74 3.59 13.56 -8.07
CA ALA A 74 5.05 13.69 -8.01
C ALA A 74 5.76 12.56 -8.78
N VAL A 75 5.70 12.60 -10.11
CA VAL A 75 6.83 12.59 -11.08
C VAL A 75 6.30 12.62 -12.51
#